data_AF-M1JF43-F1
#
_entry.id   AF-M1JF43-F1
#
_cell.length_a   1.000
_cell.length_b   1.000
_cell.length_c   1.000
_cell.angle_alpha   90.00
_cell.angle_beta   90.00
_cell.angle_gamma   90.00
#
_symmetry.space_group_name_H-M   'P 1'
#
loop_
_entity.id
_entity.type
_entity.pdbx_description
1 polymer ?
#
loop_
_entity_poly.entity_id
_entity_poly.type
_entity_poly.pdbx_seq_one_letter_code
_entity_poly.pdbx_strand_id
1 'polypeptide(L)'
;MSKPNTKYVDLTRLDEQECKFRVLKAFLTSKPIILVHVKADNRDLVEMIRKLIEMIGYYGEERDENGRVVFKVERRNEQLKVSLSTEVALPYNVNKVISRLSNAFIFKTFIPELESVNRVKRNSYLIDFKFSGLISVKNVPYVMNRVKGANKFLIKYIGFKGSLMLILTEFLVSKRELGSMVRLTVRYNGSLPKSLIERRMSKHLQIFRENALTIFE
;
A
#
# COMPACT_ATOMS: atom_id res chain seq x y z
N MET A 1 9.84 -12.54 -26.03
CA MET A 1 9.78 -11.08 -25.80
C MET A 1 9.94 -10.80 -24.32
N SER A 2 11.04 -10.17 -23.90
CA SER A 2 11.27 -9.76 -22.52
C SER A 2 10.22 -8.73 -22.12
N LYS A 3 9.59 -8.90 -20.95
CA LYS A 3 8.68 -7.87 -20.43
C LYS A 3 9.50 -6.60 -20.22
N PRO A 4 9.03 -5.41 -20.62
CA PRO A 4 9.80 -4.17 -20.45
C PRO A 4 10.17 -3.99 -18.98
N ASN A 5 11.44 -3.71 -18.67
CA ASN A 5 11.93 -3.58 -17.28
C ASN A 5 11.48 -2.28 -16.58
N THR A 6 10.76 -1.42 -17.31
CA THR A 6 10.40 -0.08 -16.86
C THR A 6 8.88 0.11 -16.86
N LYS A 7 8.37 0.75 -15.82
CA LYS A 7 6.99 1.27 -15.76
C LYS A 7 7.02 2.77 -16.02
N TYR A 8 6.45 3.20 -17.14
CA TYR A 8 6.27 4.62 -17.45
C TYR A 8 4.93 5.15 -16.87
N VAL A 9 4.98 6.34 -16.29
CA VAL A 9 3.85 7.03 -15.66
C VAL A 9 3.92 8.52 -16.02
N ASP A 10 3.02 8.97 -16.89
CA ASP A 10 2.86 10.39 -17.20
C ASP A 10 1.71 10.98 -16.39
N LEU A 11 2.01 12.01 -15.60
CA LEU A 11 1.06 12.71 -14.73
C LEU A 11 0.75 14.13 -15.23
N THR A 12 1.33 14.55 -16.35
CA THR A 12 1.28 15.95 -16.81
C THR A 12 -0.11 16.43 -17.23
N ARG A 13 -1.04 15.52 -17.53
CA ARG A 13 -2.41 15.82 -18.02
C ARG A 13 -3.51 15.44 -17.05
N LEU A 14 -3.18 15.11 -15.80
CA LEU A 14 -4.14 14.60 -14.82
C LEU A 14 -4.39 15.63 -13.72
N ASP A 15 -5.57 15.55 -13.10
CA ASP A 15 -5.84 16.29 -11.87
C ASP A 15 -4.99 15.75 -10.71
N GLU A 16 -4.78 16.59 -9.70
CA GLU A 16 -3.86 16.31 -8.60
C GLU A 16 -4.28 15.07 -7.79
N GLN A 17 -5.57 14.84 -7.60
CA GLN A 17 -6.07 13.71 -6.83
C GLN A 17 -5.82 12.39 -7.56
N GLU A 18 -6.09 12.36 -8.87
CA GLU A 18 -5.76 11.21 -9.72
C GLU A 18 -4.25 10.96 -9.77
N CYS A 19 -3.44 12.02 -9.82
CA CYS A 19 -1.99 11.90 -9.77
C CYS A 19 -1.52 11.13 -8.53
N LYS A 20 -2.01 11.50 -7.34
CA LYS A 20 -1.65 10.84 -6.07
C LYS A 20 -1.88 9.33 -6.13
N PHE A 21 -3.05 8.90 -6.62
CA PHE A 21 -3.35 7.47 -6.75
C PHE A 21 -2.51 6.77 -7.82
N ARG A 22 -2.21 7.43 -8.95
CA ARG A 22 -1.37 6.82 -9.99
C ARG A 22 0.08 6.64 -9.55
N VAL A 23 0.64 7.61 -8.82
CA VAL A 23 1.96 7.47 -8.19
C VAL A 23 1.97 6.25 -7.28
N LEU A 24 1.06 6.19 -6.29
CA LEU A 24 1.00 5.05 -5.37
C LEU A 24 0.86 3.71 -6.08
N LYS A 25 0.01 3.64 -7.11
CA LYS A 25 -0.13 2.44 -7.94
C LYS A 25 1.16 2.04 -8.64
N ALA A 26 1.93 3.02 -9.12
CA ALA A 26 3.21 2.78 -9.76
C ALA A 26 4.20 2.16 -8.78
N PHE A 27 4.27 2.63 -7.54
CA PHE A 27 5.16 2.06 -6.51
C PHE A 27 4.77 0.63 -6.10
N LEU A 28 3.55 0.17 -6.37
CA LEU A 28 3.12 -1.22 -6.19
C LEU A 28 3.43 -2.15 -7.38
N THR A 29 4.05 -1.65 -8.46
CA THR A 29 4.41 -2.45 -9.63
C THR A 29 5.46 -3.52 -9.31
N SER A 30 5.63 -4.54 -10.16
CA SER A 30 6.76 -5.48 -10.07
C SER A 30 7.95 -5.10 -10.97
N LYS A 31 7.84 -4.00 -11.73
CA LYS A 31 8.91 -3.50 -12.60
C LYS A 31 10.06 -2.93 -11.78
N PRO A 32 11.33 -3.29 -12.06
CA PRO A 32 12.48 -2.79 -11.29
C PRO A 32 12.67 -1.27 -11.42
N ILE A 33 12.28 -0.67 -12.55
CA ILE A 33 12.41 0.76 -12.77
C ILE A 33 11.03 1.40 -12.94
N ILE A 34 10.82 2.57 -12.36
CA ILE A 34 9.65 3.44 -12.55
C ILE A 34 10.14 4.78 -13.09
N LEU A 35 9.58 5.22 -14.22
CA LEU A 35 9.77 6.56 -14.76
C LEU A 35 8.49 7.36 -14.55
N VAL A 36 8.56 8.44 -13.77
CA VAL A 36 7.42 9.30 -13.46
C VAL A 36 7.68 10.69 -13.99
N HIS A 37 6.80 11.18 -14.86
CA HIS A 37 6.85 12.54 -15.41
C HIS A 37 5.78 13.40 -14.74
N VAL A 38 6.20 14.52 -14.19
CA VAL A 38 5.36 15.48 -13.46
C VAL A 38 5.57 16.87 -14.03
N LYS A 39 4.54 17.72 -14.01
CA LYS A 39 4.75 19.15 -14.34
C LYS A 39 5.62 19.80 -13.26
N ALA A 40 6.60 20.61 -13.67
CA ALA A 40 7.55 21.21 -12.73
C ALA A 40 6.90 22.17 -11.70
N ASP A 41 5.76 22.75 -12.03
CA ASP A 41 4.99 23.64 -11.15
C ASP A 41 4.17 22.89 -10.08
N ASN A 42 3.97 21.58 -10.20
CA ASN A 42 3.24 20.77 -9.22
C ASN A 42 4.15 20.33 -8.05
N ARG A 43 4.53 21.30 -7.23
CA ARG A 43 5.46 21.11 -6.09
C ARG A 43 5.01 20.04 -5.11
N ASP A 44 3.72 19.96 -4.81
CA ASP A 44 3.16 18.99 -3.86
C ASP A 44 3.33 17.54 -4.33
N LEU A 45 3.11 17.29 -5.63
CA LEU A 45 3.27 15.97 -6.21
C LEU A 45 4.74 15.57 -6.33
N VAL A 46 5.61 16.51 -6.69
CA VAL A 46 7.07 16.34 -6.69
C VAL A 46 7.55 15.93 -5.29
N GLU A 47 7.14 16.67 -4.25
CA GLU A 47 7.52 16.37 -2.88
C GLU A 47 6.95 15.03 -2.39
N MET A 48 5.71 14.70 -2.75
CA MET A 48 5.14 13.39 -2.48
C MET A 48 5.98 12.25 -3.06
N ILE A 49 6.46 12.38 -4.29
CA ILE A 49 7.29 11.34 -4.93
C ILE A 49 8.65 11.24 -4.22
N ARG A 50 9.31 12.35 -3.91
CA ARG A 50 10.57 12.36 -3.14
C ARG A 50 10.41 11.65 -1.80
N LYS A 51 9.37 11.99 -1.04
CA LYS A 51 9.08 11.37 0.26
C LYS A 51 8.74 9.90 0.14
N LEU A 52 8.04 9.47 -0.90
CA LEU A 52 7.80 8.05 -1.17
C LEU A 52 9.10 7.29 -1.44
N ILE A 53 9.99 7.83 -2.27
CA ILE A 53 11.30 7.23 -2.58
C ILE A 53 12.11 7.08 -1.29
N GLU A 54 12.23 8.15 -0.51
CA GLU A 54 12.95 8.20 0.77
C GLU A 54 12.38 7.18 1.77
N MET A 55 11.06 7.23 2.02
CA MET A 55 10.44 6.40 3.06
C MET A 55 10.40 4.92 2.72
N ILE A 56 10.36 4.56 1.43
CA ILE A 56 10.45 3.16 1.00
C ILE A 56 11.91 2.67 1.02
N GLY A 57 12.89 3.58 0.89
CA GLY A 57 14.30 3.25 0.74
C GLY A 57 14.68 2.87 -0.69
N TYR A 58 13.99 3.42 -1.68
CA TYR A 58 14.36 3.25 -3.09
C TYR A 58 15.40 4.28 -3.50
N TYR A 59 16.12 3.99 -4.58
CA TYR A 59 17.00 4.97 -5.20
C TYR A 59 16.20 5.80 -6.21
N GLY A 60 16.39 7.12 -6.21
CA GLY A 60 15.73 8.03 -7.12
C GLY A 60 16.71 9.02 -7.72
N GLU A 61 16.70 9.14 -9.04
CA GLU A 61 17.30 10.26 -9.77
C GLU A 61 16.19 11.21 -10.21
N GLU A 62 16.40 12.51 -10.02
CA GLU A 62 15.50 13.57 -10.45
C GLU A 62 16.18 14.40 -11.53
N ARG A 63 15.44 14.70 -12.61
CA ARG A 63 15.93 15.51 -13.74
C ARG A 63 14.85 16.48 -14.20
N ASP A 64 15.26 17.68 -14.58
CA ASP A 64 14.39 18.63 -15.25
C ASP A 64 14.48 18.46 -16.77
N GLU A 65 13.34 18.24 -17.42
CA GLU A 65 13.23 18.04 -18.86
C GLU A 65 12.03 18.81 -19.42
N ASN A 66 12.29 19.88 -20.20
CA ASN A 66 11.26 20.61 -20.95
C ASN A 66 10.03 21.03 -20.13
N GLY A 67 10.25 21.66 -18.97
CA GLY A 67 9.18 22.10 -18.05
C GLY A 67 8.52 20.97 -17.26
N ARG A 68 9.15 19.79 -17.23
CA ARG A 68 8.71 18.62 -16.44
C ARG A 68 9.82 18.21 -15.50
N VAL A 69 9.42 17.68 -14.36
CA VAL A 69 10.31 16.93 -13.47
C VAL A 69 10.14 15.45 -13.79
N VAL A 70 11.24 14.77 -14.05
CA VAL A 70 11.31 13.34 -14.35
C VAL A 70 12.01 12.62 -13.22
N PHE A 71 11.30 11.69 -12.60
CA PHE A 71 11.85 10.79 -11.59
C PHE A 71 12.14 9.43 -12.21
N LYS A 72 13.41 9.01 -12.16
CA LYS A 72 13.82 7.64 -12.39
C LYS A 72 14.01 6.96 -11.04
N VAL A 73 13.07 6.08 -10.69
CA VAL A 73 13.07 5.33 -9.44
C VAL A 73 13.51 3.91 -9.69
N GLU A 74 14.58 3.49 -9.03
CA GLU A 74 15.09 2.13 -9.05
C GLU A 74 14.70 1.41 -7.76
N ARG A 75 13.91 0.34 -7.90
CA ARG A 75 13.49 -0.47 -6.76
C ARG A 75 14.70 -1.20 -6.18
N ARG A 76 14.82 -1.10 -4.87
CA ARG A 76 15.77 -1.88 -4.04
C ARG A 76 14.98 -2.66 -2.99
N ASN A 77 15.68 -3.31 -2.07
CA ASN A 77 15.04 -3.91 -0.90
C ASN A 77 14.38 -2.80 -0.07
N GLU A 78 13.10 -2.98 0.26
CA GLU A 78 12.29 -2.00 0.99
C GLU A 78 12.82 -1.86 2.43
N GLN A 79 13.18 -0.65 2.85
CA GLN A 79 13.81 -0.36 4.16
C GLN A 79 12.82 0.27 5.14
N LEU A 80 11.74 -0.45 5.46
CA LEU A 80 10.69 0.06 6.35
C LEU A 80 11.04 -0.17 7.83
N LYS A 81 10.75 0.83 8.68
CA LYS A 81 11.13 0.87 10.11
C LYS A 81 10.49 -0.22 10.96
N VAL A 82 9.26 -0.61 10.61
CA VAL A 82 8.49 -1.64 11.31
C VAL A 82 7.99 -2.64 10.28
N SER A 83 8.09 -3.93 10.60
CA SER A 83 7.58 -5.03 9.78
C SER A 83 7.09 -6.15 10.68
N LEU A 84 5.77 -6.37 10.70
CA LEU A 84 5.14 -7.41 11.51
C LEU A 84 4.28 -8.31 10.61
N SER A 85 4.18 -9.58 10.96
CA SER A 85 3.38 -10.54 10.20
C SER A 85 2.65 -11.53 11.09
N THR A 86 1.50 -12.00 10.62
CA THR A 86 0.75 -13.11 11.20
C THR A 86 0.26 -14.03 10.09
N GLU A 87 -0.07 -15.26 10.45
CA GLU A 87 -0.60 -16.26 9.53
C GLU A 87 -1.86 -16.90 10.09
N VAL A 88 -2.80 -17.20 9.19
CA VAL A 88 -4.02 -17.91 9.53
C VAL A 88 -4.44 -18.88 8.44
N ALA A 89 -4.84 -20.07 8.89
CA ALA A 89 -5.45 -21.09 8.07
C ALA A 89 -6.95 -20.86 7.97
N LEU A 90 -7.51 -20.97 6.77
CA LEU A 90 -8.93 -20.77 6.53
C LEU A 90 -9.52 -21.98 5.80
N PRO A 91 -10.74 -22.43 6.17
CA PRO A 91 -11.43 -23.52 5.48
C PRO A 91 -12.01 -23.08 4.12
N TYR A 92 -11.75 -21.84 3.69
CA TYR A 92 -12.26 -21.29 2.44
C TYR A 92 -11.27 -21.46 1.30
N ASN A 93 -11.81 -21.66 0.09
CA ASN A 93 -10.99 -21.69 -1.12
C ASN A 93 -10.33 -20.33 -1.39
N VAL A 94 -9.21 -20.37 -2.11
CA VAL A 94 -8.37 -19.20 -2.42
C VAL A 94 -9.14 -18.08 -3.11
N ASN A 95 -10.10 -18.39 -3.99
CA ASN A 95 -10.87 -17.38 -4.73
C ASN A 95 -11.80 -16.57 -3.80
N LYS A 96 -12.47 -17.23 -2.85
CA LYS A 96 -13.32 -16.57 -1.84
C LYS A 96 -12.48 -15.62 -0.97
N VAL A 97 -11.34 -16.09 -0.51
CA VAL A 97 -10.43 -15.28 0.34
C VAL A 97 -9.89 -14.07 -0.43
N ILE A 98 -9.46 -14.25 -1.67
CA ILE A 98 -8.96 -13.15 -2.50
C ILE A 98 -10.02 -12.12 -2.80
N SER A 99 -11.25 -12.53 -3.12
CA SER A 99 -12.32 -11.58 -3.45
C SER A 99 -12.60 -10.65 -2.25
N ARG A 100 -12.60 -11.21 -1.03
CA ARG A 100 -12.75 -10.47 0.22
C ARG A 100 -11.57 -9.55 0.49
N LEU A 101 -10.34 -10.07 0.42
CA LEU A 101 -9.12 -9.30 0.66
C LEU A 101 -8.81 -8.25 -0.41
N SER A 102 -9.41 -8.35 -1.60
CA SER A 102 -9.27 -7.35 -2.68
C SER A 102 -10.13 -6.10 -2.44
N ASN A 103 -10.79 -5.99 -1.29
CA ASN A 103 -11.60 -4.85 -0.92
C ASN A 103 -11.10 -4.21 0.39
N ALA A 104 -10.65 -2.94 0.33
CA ALA A 104 -10.10 -2.24 1.50
C ALA A 104 -11.09 -2.08 2.68
N PHE A 105 -12.40 -2.25 2.48
CA PHE A 105 -13.37 -2.30 3.57
C PHE A 105 -13.06 -3.41 4.59
N ILE A 106 -12.30 -4.44 4.20
CA ILE A 106 -11.82 -5.48 5.10
C ILE A 106 -11.01 -4.93 6.27
N PHE A 107 -10.34 -3.78 6.10
CA PHE A 107 -9.57 -3.17 7.20
C PHE A 107 -10.45 -2.78 8.39
N LYS A 108 -11.74 -2.46 8.17
CA LYS A 108 -12.68 -2.16 9.26
C LYS A 108 -12.89 -3.33 10.21
N THR A 109 -12.63 -4.57 9.79
CA THR A 109 -12.86 -5.75 10.63
C THR A 109 -11.71 -6.01 11.60
N PHE A 110 -10.54 -5.40 11.43
CA PHE A 110 -9.37 -5.68 12.27
C PHE A 110 -8.48 -4.47 12.60
N ILE A 111 -8.83 -3.27 12.12
CA ILE A 111 -8.17 -2.00 12.47
C ILE A 111 -9.16 -1.11 13.23
N PRO A 112 -9.18 -1.14 14.57
CA PRO A 112 -10.14 -0.38 15.38
C PRO A 112 -10.05 1.14 15.21
N GLU A 113 -8.88 1.67 14.86
CA GLU A 113 -8.63 3.10 14.66
C GLU A 113 -9.19 3.61 13.32
N LEU A 114 -9.70 2.73 12.46
CA LEU A 114 -10.19 3.10 11.15
C LEU A 114 -11.58 3.69 11.25
N GLU A 115 -11.70 4.99 10.98
CA GLU A 115 -12.95 5.75 11.06
C GLU A 115 -13.78 5.59 9.78
N SER A 116 -13.14 5.77 8.62
CA SER A 116 -13.83 5.69 7.32
C SER A 116 -12.97 5.02 6.24
N VAL A 117 -13.62 4.28 5.34
CA VAL A 117 -13.04 3.79 4.08
C VAL A 117 -13.97 4.25 2.97
N ASN A 118 -13.50 5.13 2.11
CA ASN A 118 -14.26 5.65 0.98
C ASN A 118 -13.60 5.18 -0.32
N ARG A 119 -14.33 4.45 -1.16
CA ARG A 119 -13.82 4.05 -2.47
C ARG A 119 -14.00 5.20 -3.46
N VAL A 120 -12.88 5.72 -3.98
CA VAL A 120 -12.90 6.81 -4.97
C VAL A 120 -12.98 6.26 -6.39
N LYS A 121 -12.20 5.23 -6.69
CA LYS A 121 -12.19 4.50 -7.97
C LYS A 121 -11.89 3.02 -7.71
N ARG A 122 -11.97 2.17 -8.74
CA ARG A 122 -11.59 0.76 -8.63
C ARG A 122 -10.15 0.65 -8.10
N ASN A 123 -9.98 -0.05 -6.97
CA ASN A 123 -8.71 -0.25 -6.26
C ASN A 123 -8.07 1.02 -5.65
N SER A 124 -8.81 2.14 -5.57
CA SER A 124 -8.33 3.40 -4.98
C SER A 124 -9.31 3.87 -3.90
N TYR A 125 -8.78 4.18 -2.73
CA TYR A 125 -9.56 4.45 -1.52
C TYR A 125 -8.99 5.67 -0.79
N LEU A 126 -9.85 6.42 -0.10
CA LEU A 126 -9.45 7.36 0.94
C LEU A 126 -9.80 6.74 2.28
N ILE A 127 -8.85 6.73 3.21
CA ILE A 127 -9.01 6.16 4.55
C ILE A 127 -8.74 7.22 5.60
N ASP A 128 -9.59 7.27 6.62
CA ASP A 128 -9.42 8.10 7.81
C ASP A 128 -9.06 7.23 9.00
N PHE A 129 -8.08 7.69 9.79
CA PHE A 129 -7.65 7.05 11.03
C PHE A 129 -7.83 7.99 12.20
N LYS A 130 -8.35 7.47 13.31
CA LYS A 130 -8.44 8.15 14.60
C LYS A 130 -7.51 7.47 15.60
N PHE A 131 -6.30 8.02 15.73
CA PHE A 131 -5.30 7.58 16.70
C PHE A 131 -5.50 8.30 18.03
N SER A 132 -6.23 7.66 18.95
CA SER A 132 -6.60 8.26 20.26
C SER A 132 -7.36 9.61 20.10
N GLY A 133 -7.88 10.17 21.19
CA GLY A 133 -8.78 11.34 21.12
C GLY A 133 -8.21 12.62 20.49
N LEU A 134 -6.89 12.69 20.24
CA LEU A 134 -6.20 13.92 19.82
C LEU A 134 -5.55 13.86 18.42
N ILE A 135 -5.32 12.68 17.84
CA ILE A 135 -4.61 12.57 16.55
C ILE A 135 -5.52 11.90 15.53
N SER A 136 -6.04 12.69 14.58
CA SER A 136 -6.78 12.16 13.43
C SER A 136 -6.02 12.40 12.15
N VAL A 137 -5.83 11.35 11.34
CA VAL A 137 -5.21 11.41 10.03
C VAL A 137 -6.28 11.18 8.98
N LYS A 138 -6.68 12.25 8.30
CA LYS A 138 -7.76 12.23 7.32
C LYS A 138 -7.28 12.18 5.88
N ASN A 139 -8.12 11.62 5.02
CA ASN A 139 -7.96 11.52 3.58
C ASN A 139 -6.60 10.92 3.21
N VAL A 140 -6.27 9.76 3.78
CA VAL A 140 -5.06 9.02 3.39
C VAL A 140 -5.36 8.26 2.10
N PRO A 141 -4.68 8.58 0.98
CA PRO A 141 -4.83 7.82 -0.25
C PRO A 141 -4.25 6.41 -0.07
N TYR A 142 -5.06 5.41 -0.38
CA TYR A 142 -4.71 4.00 -0.43
C TYR A 142 -4.95 3.43 -1.82
N VAL A 143 -4.00 2.62 -2.30
CA VAL A 143 -4.13 1.90 -3.58
C VAL A 143 -3.88 0.42 -3.37
N MET A 144 -4.67 -0.40 -4.07
CA MET A 144 -4.51 -1.85 -4.12
C MET A 144 -3.91 -2.32 -5.45
N ASN A 145 -2.97 -3.25 -5.38
CA ASN A 145 -2.50 -4.04 -6.51
C ASN A 145 -2.56 -5.53 -6.18
N ARG A 146 -2.87 -6.36 -7.18
CA ARG A 146 -2.95 -7.82 -7.04
C ARG A 146 -2.04 -8.49 -8.06
N VAL A 147 -1.21 -9.40 -7.59
CA VAL A 147 -0.32 -10.23 -8.42
C VAL A 147 -0.73 -11.69 -8.27
N LYS A 148 -1.04 -12.34 -9.41
CA LYS A 148 -1.34 -13.78 -9.47
C LYS A 148 -0.05 -14.54 -9.77
N GLY A 149 0.31 -15.47 -8.89
CA GLY A 149 1.32 -16.51 -9.14
C GLY A 149 0.66 -17.86 -9.46
N ALA A 150 1.47 -18.91 -9.59
CA ALA A 150 0.98 -20.26 -9.91
C ALA A 150 0.04 -20.82 -8.83
N ASN A 151 0.51 -20.86 -7.57
CA ASN A 151 -0.24 -21.44 -6.43
C ASN A 151 -0.48 -20.44 -5.29
N LYS A 152 -0.16 -19.16 -5.53
CA LYS A 152 -0.25 -18.09 -4.54
C LYS A 152 -0.69 -16.79 -5.19
N PHE A 153 -1.38 -15.97 -4.41
CA PHE A 153 -1.79 -14.63 -4.79
C PHE A 153 -1.27 -13.64 -3.77
N LEU A 154 -0.76 -12.52 -4.27
CA LEU A 154 -0.27 -11.43 -3.45
C LEU A 154 -1.16 -10.22 -3.67
N ILE A 155 -1.82 -9.75 -2.62
CA ILE A 155 -2.60 -8.52 -2.61
C ILE A 155 -1.81 -7.51 -1.80
N LYS A 156 -1.40 -6.41 -2.44
CA LYS A 156 -0.65 -5.32 -1.81
C LYS A 156 -1.54 -4.09 -1.72
N TYR A 157 -1.49 -3.43 -0.57
CA TYR A 157 -2.00 -2.10 -0.36
C TYR A 157 -0.83 -1.18 0.00
N ILE A 158 -0.84 0.04 -0.54
CA ILE A 158 0.02 1.12 -0.10
C ILE A 158 -0.85 2.29 0.31
N GLY A 159 -0.60 2.85 1.50
CA GLY A 159 -1.18 4.08 1.99
C GLY A 159 -0.09 5.08 2.33
N PHE A 160 -0.26 6.35 1.96
CA PHE A 160 0.77 7.36 2.14
C PHE A 160 0.20 8.74 2.46
N LYS A 161 0.79 9.44 3.43
CA LYS A 161 0.43 10.82 3.80
C LYS A 161 1.67 11.60 4.20
N GLY A 162 2.39 12.15 3.21
CA GLY A 162 3.59 12.96 3.44
C GLY A 162 4.62 12.24 4.33
N SER A 163 5.33 12.99 5.17
CA SER A 163 6.27 12.43 6.16
C SER A 163 5.61 11.72 7.34
N LEU A 164 4.29 11.86 7.50
CA LEU A 164 3.57 11.35 8.65
C LEU A 164 3.50 9.82 8.63
N MET A 165 3.15 9.25 7.48
CA MET A 165 2.80 7.84 7.40
C MET A 165 2.96 7.26 6.00
N LEU A 166 3.63 6.12 5.93
CA LEU A 166 3.64 5.15 4.85
C LEU A 166 3.29 3.78 5.44
N ILE A 167 2.25 3.14 4.93
CA ILE A 167 1.86 1.78 5.30
C ILE A 167 1.84 0.90 4.06
N LEU A 168 2.55 -0.23 4.12
CA LEU A 168 2.42 -1.32 3.16
C LEU A 168 1.74 -2.50 3.85
N THR A 169 0.59 -2.91 3.33
CA THR A 169 -0.13 -4.09 3.81
C THR A 169 -0.16 -5.15 2.72
N GLU A 170 0.32 -6.34 3.03
CA GLU A 170 0.41 -7.44 2.09
C GLU A 170 -0.34 -8.66 2.62
N PHE A 171 -1.18 -9.22 1.76
CA PHE A 171 -1.79 -10.52 1.98
C PHE A 171 -1.24 -11.50 0.96
N LEU A 172 -0.51 -12.50 1.44
CA LEU A 172 -0.12 -13.66 0.64
C LEU A 172 -1.10 -14.79 0.89
N VAL A 173 -1.92 -15.10 -0.11
CA VAL A 173 -2.91 -16.17 -0.06
C VAL A 173 -2.39 -17.37 -0.84
N SER A 174 -2.28 -18.52 -0.20
CA SER A 174 -1.79 -19.77 -0.82
C SER A 174 -2.82 -20.88 -0.65
N LYS A 175 -2.87 -21.81 -1.62
CA LYS A 175 -3.74 -23.00 -1.52
C LYS A 175 -3.22 -23.97 -0.47
N ARG A 176 -4.13 -24.60 0.27
CA ARG A 176 -3.89 -25.77 1.14
C ARG A 176 -4.81 -26.92 0.72
N GLU A 177 -4.56 -28.12 1.24
CA GLU A 177 -5.44 -29.27 1.04
C GLU A 177 -6.88 -28.99 1.51
N LEU A 178 -7.03 -28.48 2.73
CA LEU A 178 -8.32 -28.17 3.36
C LEU A 178 -8.66 -26.67 3.35
N GLY A 179 -8.34 -25.96 2.25
CA GLY A 179 -8.70 -24.55 2.07
C GLY A 179 -7.54 -23.65 1.66
N SER A 180 -7.23 -22.64 2.47
CA SER A 180 -6.18 -21.65 2.15
C SER A 180 -5.37 -21.22 3.38
N MET A 181 -4.18 -20.69 3.11
CA MET A 181 -3.34 -20.00 4.08
C MET A 181 -3.29 -18.52 3.72
N VAL A 182 -3.46 -17.65 4.70
CA VAL A 182 -3.26 -16.19 4.54
C VAL A 182 -2.14 -15.75 5.46
N ARG A 183 -1.05 -15.25 4.88
CA ARG A 183 -0.05 -14.47 5.61
C ARG A 183 -0.35 -12.99 5.42
N LEU A 184 -0.65 -12.30 6.50
CA LEU A 184 -0.79 -10.85 6.55
C LEU A 184 0.54 -10.27 7.05
N THR A 185 1.18 -9.42 6.24
CA THR A 185 2.36 -8.65 6.61
C THR A 185 2.02 -7.17 6.53
N VAL A 186 2.25 -6.43 7.61
CA VAL A 186 2.07 -4.98 7.66
C VAL A 186 3.41 -4.35 7.95
N ARG A 187 3.76 -3.32 7.17
CA ARG A 187 5.02 -2.61 7.27
C ARG A 187 4.77 -1.11 7.29
N TYR A 188 5.55 -0.40 8.09
CA TYR A 188 5.36 1.02 8.35
C TYR A 188 6.67 1.80 8.31
N ASN A 189 6.59 3.02 7.78
CA ASN A 189 7.56 4.09 7.98
C ASN A 189 6.80 5.42 8.19
N GLY A 190 7.39 6.36 8.91
CA GLY A 190 6.74 7.63 9.25
C GLY A 190 7.38 8.33 10.43
N SER A 191 6.75 9.42 10.86
CA SER A 191 7.18 10.24 11.99
C SER A 191 6.60 9.79 13.33
N LEU A 192 5.54 8.98 13.35
CA LEU A 192 4.98 8.47 14.60
C LEU A 192 5.98 7.56 15.34
N PRO A 193 5.99 7.56 16.69
CA PRO A 193 6.91 6.75 17.48
C PRO A 193 6.84 5.26 17.14
N LYS A 194 8.01 4.62 16.94
CA LYS A 194 8.11 3.21 16.54
C LYS A 194 7.36 2.27 17.50
N SER A 195 7.56 2.41 18.80
CA SER A 195 6.93 1.57 19.83
C SER A 195 5.41 1.68 19.85
N LEU A 196 4.87 2.88 19.62
CA LEU A 196 3.43 3.11 19.52
C LEU A 196 2.85 2.35 18.31
N ILE A 197 3.52 2.44 17.17
CA ILE A 197 3.09 1.77 15.93
C ILE A 197 3.20 0.27 16.03
N GLU A 198 4.31 -0.27 16.53
CA GLU A 198 4.49 -1.71 16.75
C GLU A 198 3.38 -2.28 17.63
N ARG A 199 3.08 -1.62 18.75
CA ARG A 199 1.99 -2.05 19.64
C ARG A 199 0.63 -2.08 18.94
N ARG A 200 0.30 -1.04 18.16
CA ARG A 200 -0.98 -0.97 17.43
C ARG A 200 -1.06 -2.03 16.33
N MET A 201 -0.01 -2.16 15.53
CA MET A 201 0.05 -3.16 14.46
C MET A 201 -0.01 -4.58 15.02
N SER A 202 0.68 -4.90 16.12
CA SER A 202 0.55 -6.18 16.81
C SER A 202 -0.90 -6.46 17.21
N LYS A 203 -1.60 -5.47 17.77
CA LYS A 203 -3.03 -5.59 18.10
C LYS A 203 -3.89 -5.85 16.85
N HIS A 204 -3.63 -5.16 15.73
CA HIS A 204 -4.37 -5.39 14.47
C HIS A 204 -4.17 -6.81 13.94
N LEU A 205 -2.94 -7.31 13.97
CA LEU A 205 -2.61 -8.67 13.53
C LEU A 205 -3.23 -9.74 14.44
N GLN A 206 -3.28 -9.46 15.75
CA GLN A 206 -3.98 -10.31 16.71
C GLN A 206 -5.48 -10.37 16.41
N ILE A 207 -6.16 -9.23 16.27
CA ILE A 207 -7.60 -9.16 15.96
C ILE A 207 -7.89 -9.87 14.63
N PHE A 208 -7.05 -9.68 13.61
CA PHE A 208 -7.18 -10.37 12.33
C PHE A 208 -7.11 -11.90 12.49
N ARG A 209 -6.15 -12.40 13.28
CA ARG A 209 -5.96 -13.83 13.52
C ARG A 209 -7.13 -14.43 14.31
N GLU A 210 -7.55 -13.77 15.38
CA GLU A 210 -8.61 -14.24 16.28
C GLU A 210 -9.99 -14.27 15.59
N ASN A 211 -10.27 -13.29 14.73
CA ASN A 211 -11.56 -13.16 14.04
C ASN A 211 -11.55 -13.67 12.61
N ALA A 212 -10.51 -14.41 12.20
CA ALA A 212 -10.30 -14.76 10.81
C ALA A 212 -11.50 -15.48 10.19
N LEU A 213 -12.13 -16.42 10.91
CA LEU A 213 -13.31 -17.13 10.39
C LEU A 213 -14.44 -16.15 10.07
N THR A 214 -14.86 -15.32 11.03
CA THR A 214 -15.91 -14.30 10.86
C THR A 214 -15.59 -13.26 9.77
N ILE A 215 -14.32 -12.92 9.57
CA ILE A 215 -13.88 -11.99 8.52
C ILE A 215 -14.18 -12.55 7.11
N PHE A 216 -14.13 -13.87 6.95
CA PHE A 216 -14.20 -14.59 5.68
C PHE A 216 -15.46 -15.46 5.49
N GLU A 217 -16.35 -15.52 6.48
CA GLU A 217 -17.73 -15.99 6.33
C GLU A 217 -18.47 -15.17 5.27
#